data_AF-A0A7C3DUS3-F1
#
_entry.id   AF-A0A7C3DUS3-F1
#
_cell.length_a   1.000
_cell.length_b   1.000
_cell.length_c   1.000
_cell.angle_alpha   90.00
_cell.angle_beta   90.00
_cell.angle_gamma   90.00
#
_symmetry.space_group_name_H-M   'P 1'
#
loop_
_entity.id
_entity.type
_entity.pdbx_description
1 polymer ?
#
loop_
_entity_poly.entity_id
_entity_poly.type
_entity_poly.pdbx_seq_one_letter_code
_entity_poly.pdbx_strand_id
1 'polypeptide(L)'
;MNPVPTVLKAIQNGISPEEFEKLLPGVFLYLRTRNPVYRAFLEMSGRSDKDVGQINDIPFLPVSFFKNHSIITGESSPETIFRSSTTTGAIPSQHPVPDLSVYRQSLTASFRFAWGNPSDYIFLALLPSYLERNDSSLVFMMQELMHQGGNPLNGFFLYDYETLATSLSSVNKSGVPCIFIGVTYALLDFAAKHPMPLGSNITIMETGGMKGKSNDIGRDQLHKLLCGAFGKENIAGEYGMTECCRNAIQKGTDDTCRHPG
;
A
#
# COMPACT_ATOMS: atom_id res chain seq x y z
N MET A 1 7.27 1.33 27.74
CA MET A 1 7.48 2.56 26.95
C MET A 1 6.89 2.36 25.57
N ASN A 2 6.32 3.39 24.94
CA ASN A 2 5.79 3.29 23.58
C ASN A 2 6.95 3.39 22.56
N PRO A 3 7.22 2.37 21.72
CA PRO A 3 8.33 2.39 20.77
C PRO A 3 8.05 3.22 19.51
N VAL A 4 6.80 3.64 19.27
CA VAL A 4 6.38 4.31 18.03
C VAL A 4 7.27 5.50 17.65
N PRO A 5 7.60 6.46 18.53
CA PRO A 5 8.46 7.59 18.15
C PRO A 5 9.87 7.15 17.73
N THR A 6 10.44 6.16 18.42
CA THR A 6 11.76 5.62 18.10
C THR A 6 11.76 4.92 16.75
N VAL A 7 10.74 4.10 16.47
CA VAL A 7 10.58 3.40 15.19
C VAL A 7 10.38 4.40 14.04
N LEU A 8 9.52 5.41 14.22
CA LEU A 8 9.30 6.44 13.20
C LEU A 8 10.60 7.19 12.86
N LYS A 9 11.37 7.59 13.89
CA LYS A 9 12.65 8.26 13.69
C LYS A 9 13.64 7.37 12.93
N ALA A 10 13.67 6.06 13.23
CA ALA A 10 14.53 5.12 12.52
C ALA A 10 14.13 4.99 11.05
N ILE A 11 12.83 4.88 10.74
CA ILE A 11 12.31 4.83 9.36
C ILE A 11 12.70 6.11 8.59
N GLN A 12 12.54 7.28 9.22
CA GLN A 12 12.87 8.57 8.60
C GLN A 12 14.35 8.74 8.27
N ASN A 13 15.23 8.09 9.03
CA ASN A 13 16.68 8.17 8.83
C ASN A 13 17.24 7.12 7.85
N GLY A 14 16.40 6.18 7.38
CA GLY A 14 16.85 5.02 6.63
C GLY A 14 17.47 3.99 7.58
N ILE A 15 16.65 3.01 7.98
CA ILE A 15 17.03 1.99 8.97
C ILE A 15 17.89 0.89 8.33
N SER A 16 19.05 0.59 8.94
CA SER A 16 19.87 -0.58 8.58
C SER A 16 19.29 -1.89 9.14
N PRO A 17 19.63 -3.06 8.59
CA PRO A 17 19.23 -4.35 9.16
C PRO A 17 19.59 -4.50 10.64
N GLU A 18 20.79 -4.05 11.05
CA GLU A 18 21.25 -4.12 12.42
C GLU A 18 20.48 -3.18 13.36
N GLU A 19 20.11 -1.99 12.88
CA GLU A 19 19.24 -1.08 13.64
C GLU A 19 17.82 -1.63 13.76
N PHE A 20 17.31 -2.28 12.71
CA PHE A 20 16.01 -2.94 12.72
C PHE A 20 15.95 -4.02 13.80
N GLU A 21 16.93 -4.92 13.85
CA GLU A 21 16.99 -5.99 14.86
C GLU A 21 17.02 -5.43 16.29
N LYS A 22 17.76 -4.33 16.52
CA LYS A 22 17.83 -3.66 17.83
C LYS A 22 16.49 -3.10 18.31
N LEU A 23 15.54 -2.82 17.40
CA LEU A 23 14.20 -2.34 17.76
C LEU A 23 13.24 -3.48 18.13
N LEU A 24 13.49 -4.71 17.66
CA LEU A 24 12.57 -5.84 17.80
C LEU A 24 12.20 -6.18 19.25
N PRO A 25 13.14 -6.24 20.23
CA PRO A 25 12.77 -6.57 21.61
C PRO A 25 11.77 -5.56 22.20
N GLY A 26 11.98 -4.26 21.92
CA GLY A 26 11.12 -3.18 22.39
C GLY A 26 9.74 -3.19 21.73
N VAL A 27 9.69 -3.43 20.43
CA VAL A 27 8.43 -3.56 19.68
C VAL A 27 7.66 -4.80 20.13
N PHE A 28 8.32 -5.95 20.26
CA PHE A 28 7.70 -7.18 20.72
C PHE A 28 7.12 -7.04 22.13
N LEU A 29 7.88 -6.48 23.08
CA LEU A 29 7.40 -6.22 24.43
C LEU A 29 6.18 -5.29 24.43
N TYR A 30 6.19 -4.25 23.60
CA TYR A 30 5.05 -3.34 23.47
C TYR A 30 3.81 -4.06 22.91
N LEU A 31 3.95 -4.84 21.84
CA LEU A 31 2.84 -5.60 21.26
C LEU A 31 2.29 -6.62 22.26
N ARG A 32 3.14 -7.41 22.92
CA ARG A 32 2.75 -8.39 23.94
C ARG A 32 2.01 -7.77 25.12
N THR A 33 2.35 -6.55 25.52
CA THR A 33 1.76 -5.90 26.69
C THR A 33 0.56 -5.02 26.37
N ARG A 34 0.47 -4.48 25.15
CA ARG A 34 -0.53 -3.46 24.77
C ARG A 34 -1.54 -3.92 23.74
N ASN A 35 -1.32 -5.04 23.05
CA ASN A 35 -2.29 -5.62 22.13
C ASN A 35 -2.92 -6.88 22.77
N PRO A 36 -4.18 -6.82 23.22
CA PRO A 36 -4.82 -7.93 23.94
C PRO A 36 -4.97 -9.19 23.07
N VAL A 37 -5.20 -9.03 21.76
CA VAL A 37 -5.34 -10.16 20.83
C VAL A 37 -4.00 -10.86 20.62
N TYR A 38 -2.94 -10.08 20.41
CA TYR A 38 -1.60 -10.62 20.24
C TYR A 38 -1.11 -11.32 21.52
N ARG A 39 -1.37 -10.73 22.69
CA ARG A 39 -1.09 -11.36 23.99
C ARG A 39 -1.76 -12.72 24.13
N ALA A 40 -3.07 -12.80 23.89
CA ALA A 40 -3.82 -14.06 23.98
C ALA A 40 -3.28 -15.11 22.98
N PHE A 41 -2.92 -14.69 21.77
CA PHE A 41 -2.28 -15.57 20.79
C PHE A 41 -0.93 -16.12 21.27
N LEU A 42 -0.10 -15.29 21.91
CA LEU A 42 1.20 -15.72 22.47
C LEU A 42 1.02 -16.70 23.64
N GLU A 43 0.06 -16.45 24.52
CA GLU A 43 -0.27 -17.34 25.65
C GLU A 43 -0.76 -18.70 25.14
N MET A 44 -1.71 -18.73 24.20
CA MET A 44 -2.25 -19.97 23.63
C MET A 44 -1.22 -20.77 22.83
N SER A 45 -0.23 -20.09 22.22
CA SER A 45 0.84 -20.76 21.47
C SER A 45 2.01 -21.20 22.34
N GLY A 46 2.01 -20.90 23.64
CA GLY A 46 3.12 -21.21 24.56
C GLY A 46 4.40 -20.43 24.24
N ARG A 47 4.27 -19.23 23.64
CA ARG A 47 5.39 -18.39 23.19
C ARG A 47 5.41 -17.01 23.88
N SER A 48 4.79 -16.90 25.04
CA SER A 48 4.73 -15.65 25.83
C SER A 48 6.10 -15.14 26.23
N ASP A 49 7.03 -16.02 26.59
CA ASP A 49 8.30 -15.67 27.25
C ASP A 49 9.54 -15.90 26.38
N LYS A 50 9.37 -15.83 25.05
CA LYS A 50 10.51 -15.90 24.14
C LYS A 50 11.34 -14.61 24.20
N ASP A 51 12.64 -14.77 24.34
CA ASP A 51 13.60 -13.73 24.00
C ASP A 51 13.57 -13.49 22.48
N VAL A 52 13.65 -12.22 22.08
CA VAL A 52 13.58 -11.79 20.68
C VAL A 52 14.86 -11.06 20.35
N GLY A 53 15.64 -11.59 19.41
CA GLY A 53 16.83 -10.94 18.85
C GLY A 53 16.72 -10.70 17.33
N GLN A 54 15.93 -11.51 16.65
CA GLN A 54 15.72 -11.47 15.19
C GLN A 54 14.23 -11.62 14.86
N ILE A 55 13.85 -11.26 13.63
CA ILE A 55 12.45 -11.23 13.21
C ILE A 55 11.77 -12.60 13.31
N ASN A 56 12.50 -13.67 13.04
CA ASN A 56 12.01 -15.05 13.07
C ASN A 56 11.74 -15.58 14.49
N ASP A 57 12.20 -14.87 15.53
CA ASP A 57 11.87 -15.22 16.92
C ASP A 57 10.43 -14.81 17.26
N ILE A 58 9.89 -13.79 16.55
CA ILE A 58 8.57 -13.22 16.78
C ILE A 58 7.49 -14.13 16.18
N PRO A 59 6.52 -14.63 16.98
CA PRO A 59 5.39 -15.37 16.44
C PRO A 59 4.50 -14.46 15.57
N PHE A 60 4.36 -14.79 14.29
CA PHE A 60 3.53 -14.02 13.36
C PHE A 60 2.05 -14.29 13.58
N LEU A 61 1.27 -13.21 13.70
CA LEU A 61 -0.17 -13.27 13.86
C LEU A 61 -0.82 -13.69 12.52
N PRO A 62 -1.71 -14.70 12.49
CA PRO A 62 -2.37 -15.08 11.25
C PRO A 62 -3.22 -13.94 10.68
N VAL A 63 -3.10 -13.68 9.36
CA VAL A 63 -3.83 -12.61 8.68
C VAL A 63 -5.35 -12.73 8.82
N SER A 64 -5.88 -13.96 8.96
CA SER A 64 -7.31 -14.21 9.18
C SER A 64 -7.85 -13.57 10.46
N PHE A 65 -7.00 -13.25 11.44
CA PHE A 65 -7.43 -12.62 12.69
C PHE A 65 -7.98 -11.22 12.46
N PHE A 66 -7.49 -10.50 11.45
CA PHE A 66 -7.99 -9.17 11.09
C PHE A 66 -9.46 -9.19 10.60
N LYS A 67 -10.03 -10.35 10.29
CA LYS A 67 -11.46 -10.48 9.95
C LYS A 67 -12.38 -10.55 11.16
N ASN A 68 -11.87 -11.12 12.26
CA ASN A 68 -12.69 -11.52 13.41
C ASN A 68 -12.30 -10.80 14.71
N HIS A 69 -11.16 -10.09 14.71
CA HIS A 69 -10.60 -9.44 15.89
C HIS A 69 -10.15 -8.02 15.57
N SER A 70 -10.34 -7.11 16.53
CA SER A 70 -9.79 -5.75 16.48
C SER A 70 -8.32 -5.78 16.90
N ILE A 71 -7.41 -5.77 15.93
CA ILE A 71 -5.96 -5.80 16.17
C ILE A 71 -5.48 -4.36 16.41
N ILE A 72 -5.48 -3.92 17.66
CA ILE A 72 -5.09 -2.55 18.05
C ILE A 72 -4.32 -2.59 19.39
N THR A 73 -3.36 -1.68 19.54
CA THR A 73 -2.63 -1.48 20.80
C THR A 73 -3.27 -0.39 21.64
N GLY A 74 -3.46 -0.63 22.93
CA GLY A 74 -4.06 0.32 23.87
C GLY A 74 -5.58 0.21 23.96
N GLU A 75 -6.19 1.18 24.65
CA GLU A 75 -7.64 1.22 24.94
C GLU A 75 -8.35 2.35 24.18
N SER A 76 -7.61 3.11 23.36
CA SER A 76 -8.14 4.24 22.61
C SER A 76 -9.02 3.78 21.45
N SER A 77 -10.10 4.51 21.19
CA SER A 77 -10.87 4.37 19.97
C SER A 77 -10.01 4.71 18.75
N PRO A 78 -10.04 3.92 17.67
CA PRO A 78 -9.29 4.22 16.47
C PRO A 78 -9.77 5.53 15.82
N GLU A 79 -8.84 6.32 15.29
CA GLU A 79 -9.17 7.50 14.47
C GLU A 79 -9.79 7.08 13.12
N THR A 80 -9.39 5.94 12.58
CA THR A 80 -10.03 5.33 11.41
C THR A 80 -9.94 3.81 11.44
N ILE A 81 -10.79 3.15 10.67
CA ILE A 81 -10.73 1.71 10.44
C ILE A 81 -10.63 1.49 8.94
N PHE A 82 -9.46 1.05 8.46
CA PHE A 82 -9.32 0.64 7.07
C PHE A 82 -9.86 -0.77 6.87
N ARG A 83 -10.42 -1.05 5.70
CA ARG A 83 -10.96 -2.35 5.34
C ARG A 83 -10.39 -2.85 4.03
N SER A 84 -10.10 -4.14 3.98
CA SER A 84 -9.66 -4.81 2.75
C SER A 84 -10.81 -4.84 1.73
N SER A 85 -10.47 -4.89 0.44
CA SER A 85 -11.43 -5.25 -0.61
C SER A 85 -11.77 -6.75 -0.54
N THR A 86 -13.06 -7.07 -0.58
CA THR A 86 -13.55 -8.47 -0.60
C THR A 86 -14.47 -8.72 -1.77
N THR A 87 -14.55 -9.99 -2.18
CA THR A 87 -15.61 -10.48 -3.05
C THR A 87 -16.95 -10.42 -2.32
N THR A 88 -18.02 -10.25 -3.07
CA THR A 88 -19.40 -10.24 -2.57
C THR A 88 -19.66 -11.41 -1.61
N GLY A 89 -20.09 -11.11 -0.37
CA GLY A 89 -20.43 -12.10 0.65
C GLY A 89 -19.31 -12.47 1.65
N ALA A 90 -18.07 -12.00 1.46
CA ALA A 90 -16.98 -12.25 2.40
C ALA A 90 -16.79 -11.08 3.39
N ILE A 91 -16.56 -11.43 4.67
CA ILE A 91 -16.24 -10.46 5.73
C ILE A 91 -14.86 -9.82 5.42
N PRO A 92 -14.78 -8.49 5.24
CA PRO A 92 -13.51 -7.81 5.02
C PRO A 92 -12.66 -7.81 6.28
N SER A 93 -11.35 -7.96 6.09
CA SER A 93 -10.39 -7.65 7.14
C SER A 93 -10.53 -6.18 7.53
N GLN A 94 -10.30 -5.89 8.80
CA GLN A 94 -10.36 -4.55 9.37
C GLN A 94 -9.01 -4.24 10.04
N HIS A 95 -8.50 -3.04 9.81
CA HIS A 95 -7.33 -2.51 10.48
C HIS A 95 -7.69 -1.19 11.17
N PRO A 96 -7.95 -1.25 12.49
CA PRO A 96 -8.12 -0.06 13.31
C PRO A 96 -6.79 0.69 13.44
N VAL A 97 -6.77 1.97 13.08
CA VAL A 97 -5.58 2.83 13.19
C VAL A 97 -5.81 3.81 14.35
N PRO A 98 -5.08 3.68 15.48
CA PRO A 98 -5.26 4.54 16.64
C PRO A 98 -4.80 5.99 16.42
N ASP A 99 -3.80 6.19 15.56
CA ASP A 99 -3.20 7.50 15.31
C ASP A 99 -2.83 7.59 13.82
N LEU A 100 -3.60 8.38 13.06
CA LEU A 100 -3.37 8.59 11.63
C LEU A 100 -2.08 9.35 11.36
N SER A 101 -1.56 10.14 12.31
CA SER A 101 -0.31 10.87 12.13
C SER A 101 0.88 9.91 11.98
N VAL A 102 0.86 8.79 12.69
CA VAL A 102 1.87 7.72 12.55
C VAL A 102 1.80 7.11 11.15
N TYR A 103 0.60 6.86 10.64
CA TYR A 103 0.40 6.32 9.29
C TYR A 103 0.93 7.30 8.22
N ARG A 104 0.59 8.60 8.32
CA ARG A 104 1.07 9.62 7.37
C ARG A 104 2.60 9.73 7.39
N GLN A 105 3.21 9.78 8.57
CA GLN A 105 4.66 9.86 8.71
C GLN A 105 5.36 8.63 8.13
N SER A 106 4.84 7.43 8.40
CA SER A 106 5.35 6.18 7.83
C SER A 106 5.24 6.15 6.31
N LEU A 107 4.09 6.57 5.76
CA LEU A 107 3.86 6.69 4.32
C LEU A 107 4.86 7.65 3.67
N THR A 108 4.98 8.88 4.18
CA THR A 108 5.89 9.88 3.61
C THR A 108 7.33 9.41 3.66
N ALA A 109 7.78 8.84 4.78
CA ALA A 109 9.14 8.34 4.91
C ALA A 109 9.42 7.19 3.94
N SER A 110 8.49 6.24 3.83
CA SER A 110 8.60 5.10 2.91
C SER A 110 8.59 5.54 1.45
N PHE A 111 7.73 6.49 1.08
CA PHE A 111 7.70 7.05 -0.27
C PHE A 111 9.00 7.79 -0.58
N ARG A 112 9.49 8.63 0.34
CA ARG A 112 10.76 9.35 0.16
C ARG A 112 11.94 8.43 -0.03
N PHE A 113 11.99 7.34 0.73
CA PHE A 113 13.03 6.34 0.59
C PHE A 113 13.04 5.69 -0.80
N ALA A 114 11.87 5.30 -1.32
CA ALA A 114 11.78 4.59 -2.61
C ALA A 114 11.74 5.52 -3.84
N TRP A 115 11.08 6.67 -3.73
CA TRP A 115 10.74 7.55 -4.85
C TRP A 115 11.30 8.96 -4.75
N GLY A 116 11.76 9.41 -3.58
CA GLY A 116 12.12 10.81 -3.37
C GLY A 116 10.90 11.66 -2.97
N ASN A 117 10.93 12.97 -3.17
CA ASN A 117 9.89 13.82 -2.60
C ASN A 117 8.57 13.67 -3.37
N PRO A 118 7.42 13.51 -2.69
CA PRO A 118 6.12 13.51 -3.35
C PRO A 118 5.85 14.75 -4.22
N SER A 119 6.41 15.90 -3.84
CA SER A 119 6.34 17.17 -4.60
C SER A 119 6.92 17.08 -6.01
N ASP A 120 7.77 16.10 -6.27
CA ASP A 120 8.44 15.92 -7.56
C ASP A 120 7.58 15.11 -8.55
N TYR A 121 6.39 14.65 -8.11
CA TYR A 121 5.52 13.76 -8.87
C TYR A 121 4.12 14.31 -9.07
N ILE A 122 3.54 13.93 -10.20
CA ILE A 122 2.10 13.96 -10.45
C ILE A 122 1.53 12.57 -10.12
N PHE A 123 0.36 12.53 -9.51
CA PHE A 123 -0.32 11.29 -9.16
C PHE A 123 -1.67 11.23 -9.86
N LEU A 124 -1.88 10.18 -10.65
CA LEU A 124 -3.15 9.88 -11.31
C LEU A 124 -3.63 8.51 -10.79
N ALA A 125 -4.86 8.43 -10.29
CA ALA A 125 -5.37 7.23 -9.66
C ALA A 125 -6.70 6.78 -10.29
N LEU A 126 -6.68 5.70 -11.07
CA LEU A 126 -7.86 5.05 -11.64
C LEU A 126 -8.38 3.97 -10.69
N LEU A 127 -9.16 4.40 -9.70
CA LEU A 127 -9.63 3.56 -8.58
C LEU A 127 -11.17 3.56 -8.46
N PRO A 128 -11.90 3.07 -9.48
CA PRO A 128 -13.34 2.85 -9.37
C PRO A 128 -13.69 1.97 -8.17
N SER A 129 -14.86 2.20 -7.57
CA SER A 129 -15.38 1.50 -6.38
C SER A 129 -14.63 1.74 -5.06
N TYR A 130 -13.43 2.30 -5.07
CA TYR A 130 -12.71 2.66 -3.85
C TYR A 130 -13.06 4.07 -3.34
N LEU A 131 -13.37 5.00 -4.24
CA LEU A 131 -13.69 6.39 -3.88
C LEU A 131 -15.06 6.56 -3.22
N GLU A 132 -15.96 5.61 -3.42
CA GLU A 132 -17.25 5.56 -2.74
C GLU A 132 -17.11 5.10 -1.27
N ARG A 133 -15.89 4.74 -0.84
CA ARG A 133 -15.59 4.17 0.47
C ARG A 133 -14.53 4.98 1.20
N ASN A 134 -14.89 5.52 2.37
CA ASN A 134 -13.96 6.24 3.25
C ASN A 134 -13.02 5.32 4.05
N ASP A 135 -13.12 4.00 3.86
CA ASP A 135 -12.34 2.99 4.60
C ASP A 135 -11.23 2.33 3.78
N SER A 136 -10.85 2.90 2.64
CA SER A 136 -9.75 2.40 1.81
C SER A 136 -8.40 3.04 2.21
N SER A 137 -7.46 2.21 2.67
CA SER A 137 -6.08 2.65 2.96
C SER A 137 -5.34 3.13 1.70
N LEU A 138 -5.66 2.56 0.54
CA LEU A 138 -5.10 2.98 -0.75
C LEU A 138 -5.60 4.37 -1.16
N VAL A 139 -6.90 4.65 -0.99
CA VAL A 139 -7.44 5.99 -1.30
C VAL A 139 -6.83 7.03 -0.37
N PHE A 140 -6.77 6.72 0.93
CA PHE A 140 -6.12 7.59 1.91
C PHE A 140 -4.66 7.88 1.51
N MET A 141 -3.91 6.85 1.12
CA MET A 141 -2.54 6.99 0.66
C MET A 141 -2.41 7.91 -0.54
N MET A 142 -3.21 7.68 -1.58
CA MET A 142 -3.14 8.47 -2.80
C MET A 142 -3.58 9.92 -2.54
N GLN A 143 -4.58 10.14 -1.69
CA GLN A 143 -4.99 11.48 -1.25
C GLN A 143 -3.84 12.21 -0.54
N GLU A 144 -3.14 11.52 0.37
CA GLU A 144 -2.02 12.09 1.11
C GLU A 144 -0.84 12.45 0.18
N LEU A 145 -0.49 11.55 -0.75
CA LEU A 145 0.56 11.79 -1.73
C LEU A 145 0.20 12.91 -2.72
N MET A 146 -1.05 12.96 -3.19
CA MET A 146 -1.54 14.05 -4.03
C MET A 146 -1.50 15.40 -3.30
N HIS A 147 -1.86 15.41 -2.00
CA HIS A 147 -1.80 16.60 -1.18
C HIS A 147 -0.36 17.09 -0.99
N GLN A 148 0.58 16.20 -0.66
CA GLN A 148 2.01 16.52 -0.54
C GLN A 148 2.64 16.88 -1.89
N GLY A 149 2.16 16.29 -2.98
CA GLY A 149 2.57 16.60 -4.35
C GLY A 149 2.19 18.01 -4.77
N GLY A 150 1.01 18.47 -4.36
CA GLY A 150 0.54 19.85 -4.58
C GLY A 150 0.33 20.23 -6.06
N ASN A 151 0.40 19.28 -6.99
CA ASN A 151 0.28 19.54 -8.42
C ASN A 151 -1.21 19.58 -8.84
N PRO A 152 -1.68 20.61 -9.57
CA PRO A 152 -3.08 20.70 -10.00
C PRO A 152 -3.50 19.60 -11.00
N LEU A 153 -2.54 18.91 -11.63
CA LEU A 153 -2.81 17.75 -12.48
C LEU A 153 -3.05 16.46 -11.70
N ASN A 154 -2.87 16.46 -10.37
CA ASN A 154 -3.22 15.32 -9.54
C ASN A 154 -4.72 15.01 -9.66
N GLY A 155 -5.07 13.73 -9.74
CA GLY A 155 -6.46 13.37 -10.01
C GLY A 155 -6.84 11.94 -9.65
N PHE A 156 -8.08 11.81 -9.18
CA PHE A 156 -8.77 10.54 -9.04
C PHE A 156 -9.76 10.36 -10.18
N PHE A 157 -9.77 9.18 -10.76
CA PHE A 157 -10.62 8.81 -11.89
C PHE A 157 -11.41 7.56 -11.52
N LEU A 158 -12.73 7.61 -11.76
CA LEU A 158 -13.62 6.47 -11.57
C LEU A 158 -13.86 5.77 -12.92
N TYR A 159 -14.62 6.41 -13.79
CA TYR A 159 -15.03 5.89 -15.09
C TYR A 159 -14.81 6.87 -16.25
N ASP A 160 -14.34 8.08 -15.95
CA ASP A 160 -14.08 9.11 -16.95
C ASP A 160 -12.72 8.89 -17.62
N TYR A 161 -12.72 8.01 -18.61
CA TYR A 161 -11.52 7.62 -19.34
C TYR A 161 -11.04 8.69 -20.32
N GLU A 162 -11.94 9.53 -20.84
CA GLU A 162 -11.58 10.63 -21.74
C GLU A 162 -10.77 11.70 -21.00
N THR A 163 -11.21 12.09 -19.80
CA THR A 163 -10.48 13.04 -18.96
C THR A 163 -9.15 12.46 -18.50
N LEU A 164 -9.10 11.16 -18.19
CA LEU A 164 -7.85 10.47 -17.85
C LEU A 164 -6.86 10.46 -19.03
N ALA A 165 -7.30 10.11 -20.24
CA ALA A 165 -6.47 10.11 -21.44
C ALA A 165 -5.91 11.52 -21.75
N THR A 166 -6.74 12.55 -21.57
CA THR A 166 -6.33 13.96 -21.72
C THR A 166 -5.30 14.36 -20.66
N SER A 167 -5.49 13.94 -19.42
CA SER A 167 -4.56 14.20 -18.30
C SER A 167 -3.22 13.51 -18.54
N LEU A 168 -3.22 12.22 -18.90
CA LEU A 168 -2.02 11.47 -19.24
C LEU A 168 -1.27 12.09 -20.42
N SER A 169 -2.00 12.55 -21.46
CA SER A 169 -1.38 13.24 -22.60
C SER A 169 -0.70 14.54 -22.19
N SER A 170 -1.28 15.28 -21.26
CA SER A 170 -0.72 16.54 -20.73
C SER A 170 0.54 16.29 -19.89
N VAL A 171 0.49 15.28 -19.02
CA VAL A 171 1.64 14.83 -18.22
C VAL A 171 2.77 14.30 -19.10
N ASN A 172 2.43 13.56 -20.15
CA ASN A 172 3.42 13.03 -21.09
C ASN A 172 4.19 14.17 -21.78
N LYS A 173 3.49 15.24 -22.18
CA LYS A 173 4.08 16.43 -22.79
C LYS A 173 4.90 17.28 -21.81
N SER A 174 4.51 17.34 -20.53
CA SER A 174 5.23 18.14 -19.53
C SER A 174 6.57 17.54 -19.14
N GLY A 175 6.74 16.22 -19.29
CA GLY A 175 7.96 15.50 -18.89
C GLY A 175 8.12 15.37 -17.37
N VAL A 176 7.19 15.89 -16.57
CA VAL A 176 7.20 15.79 -15.12
C VAL A 176 6.99 14.32 -14.72
N PRO A 177 7.76 13.77 -13.77
CA PRO A 177 7.54 12.42 -13.27
C PRO A 177 6.10 12.22 -12.79
N CYS A 178 5.51 11.09 -13.15
CA CYS A 178 4.13 10.76 -12.80
C CYS A 178 3.99 9.31 -12.38
N ILE A 179 3.21 9.09 -11.33
CA ILE A 179 2.76 7.77 -10.91
C ILE A 179 1.29 7.63 -11.29
N PHE A 180 1.04 6.78 -12.28
CA PHE A 180 -0.32 6.41 -12.70
C PHE A 180 -0.68 5.05 -12.11
N ILE A 181 -1.50 5.04 -11.07
CA ILE A 181 -1.95 3.82 -10.39
C ILE A 181 -3.38 3.47 -10.80
N GLY A 182 -3.69 2.18 -10.95
CA GLY A 182 -5.07 1.76 -11.18
C GLY A 182 -5.34 0.31 -10.84
N VAL A 183 -6.61 0.00 -10.61
CA VAL A 183 -7.06 -1.38 -10.39
C VAL A 183 -7.04 -2.18 -11.69
N THR A 184 -6.68 -3.45 -11.60
CA THR A 184 -6.42 -4.33 -12.75
C THR A 184 -7.43 -4.21 -13.90
N TYR A 185 -8.73 -4.37 -13.63
CA TYR A 185 -9.75 -4.34 -14.68
C TYR A 185 -9.94 -2.95 -15.29
N ALA A 186 -9.81 -1.89 -14.50
CA ALA A 186 -10.00 -0.53 -14.98
C ALA A 186 -8.83 -0.12 -15.88
N LEU A 187 -7.61 -0.52 -15.52
CA LEU A 187 -6.43 -0.36 -16.37
C LEU A 187 -6.59 -1.09 -17.71
N LEU A 188 -7.10 -2.33 -17.70
CA LEU A 188 -7.37 -3.08 -18.93
C LEU A 188 -8.44 -2.41 -19.80
N ASP A 189 -9.57 -2.01 -19.20
CA ASP A 189 -10.65 -1.33 -19.91
C ASP A 189 -10.17 0.00 -20.50
N PHE A 190 -9.36 0.75 -19.76
CA PHE A 190 -8.75 2.00 -20.20
C PHE A 190 -7.77 1.75 -21.35
N ALA A 191 -6.85 0.79 -21.22
CA ALA A 191 -5.87 0.41 -22.22
C ALA A 191 -6.52 -0.04 -23.54
N ALA A 192 -7.63 -0.77 -23.47
CA ALA A 192 -8.36 -1.24 -24.65
C ALA A 192 -9.06 -0.09 -25.40
N LYS A 193 -9.58 0.91 -24.67
CA LYS A 193 -10.30 2.05 -25.25
C LYS A 193 -9.38 3.20 -25.70
N HIS A 194 -8.29 3.42 -24.97
CA HIS A 194 -7.34 4.51 -25.19
C HIS A 194 -5.90 4.01 -25.25
N PRO A 195 -5.53 3.18 -26.24
CA PRO A 195 -4.13 2.81 -26.44
C PRO A 195 -3.33 4.07 -26.79
N MET A 196 -2.29 4.36 -26.02
CA MET A 196 -1.46 5.55 -26.22
C MET A 196 -0.05 5.34 -25.67
N PRO A 197 1.02 5.65 -26.43
CA PRO A 197 2.38 5.59 -25.91
C PRO A 197 2.58 6.58 -24.75
N LEU A 198 3.04 6.08 -23.60
CA LEU A 198 3.38 6.88 -22.43
C LEU A 198 4.90 7.00 -22.30
N GLY A 199 5.40 8.23 -22.18
CA GLY A 199 6.81 8.56 -22.07
C GLY A 199 7.44 8.06 -20.78
N SER A 200 8.77 7.99 -20.74
CA SER A 200 9.54 7.40 -19.62
C SER A 200 9.30 8.07 -18.27
N ASN A 201 8.79 9.31 -18.25
CA ASN A 201 8.41 10.03 -17.03
C ASN A 201 7.18 9.44 -16.33
N ILE A 202 6.34 8.66 -17.02
CA ILE A 202 5.14 8.05 -16.43
C ILE A 202 5.43 6.61 -16.01
N THR A 203 5.32 6.33 -14.72
CA THR A 203 5.33 4.97 -14.19
C THR A 203 3.90 4.49 -13.99
N ILE A 204 3.54 3.37 -14.64
CA ILE A 204 2.25 2.73 -14.47
C ILE A 204 2.36 1.72 -13.34
N MET A 205 1.41 1.77 -12.42
CA MET A 205 1.35 0.88 -11.26
C MET A 205 0.01 0.16 -11.21
N GLU A 206 0.06 -1.16 -11.24
CA GLU A 206 -1.09 -2.02 -11.06
C GLU A 206 -1.29 -2.30 -9.58
N THR A 207 -2.52 -2.11 -9.10
CA THR A 207 -2.94 -2.60 -7.79
C THR A 207 -4.08 -3.61 -7.99
N GLY A 208 -4.20 -4.57 -7.08
CA GLY A 208 -5.14 -5.67 -7.22
C GLY A 208 -6.58 -5.19 -7.44
N GLY A 209 -7.35 -5.92 -8.25
CA GLY A 209 -8.73 -5.54 -8.52
C GLY A 209 -9.57 -6.59 -9.25
N MET A 210 -9.03 -7.77 -9.55
CA MET A 210 -9.76 -8.78 -10.34
C MET A 210 -10.85 -9.55 -9.56
N LYS A 211 -11.00 -9.30 -8.26
CA LYS A 211 -11.95 -10.05 -7.41
C LYS A 211 -13.40 -9.75 -7.79
N GLY A 212 -14.05 -10.70 -8.46
CA GLY A 212 -15.48 -10.64 -8.81
C GLY A 212 -15.80 -10.34 -10.28
N LYS A 213 -14.79 -10.18 -11.16
CA LYS A 213 -14.99 -10.13 -12.61
C LYS A 213 -14.41 -11.38 -13.29
N SER A 214 -15.14 -11.91 -14.26
CA SER A 214 -15.04 -13.27 -14.82
C SER A 214 -13.81 -13.59 -15.69
N ASN A 215 -12.82 -12.70 -15.75
CA ASN A 215 -11.65 -12.88 -16.62
C ASN A 215 -10.40 -13.10 -15.76
N ASP A 216 -10.11 -14.36 -15.43
CA ASP A 216 -8.84 -14.81 -14.86
C ASP A 216 -7.74 -14.71 -15.93
N ILE A 217 -7.34 -13.48 -16.25
CA ILE A 217 -6.16 -13.23 -17.09
C ILE A 217 -4.94 -13.34 -16.17
N GLY A 218 -3.99 -14.21 -16.52
CA GLY A 218 -2.74 -14.33 -15.79
C GLY A 218 -1.96 -13.01 -15.79
N ARG A 219 -1.25 -12.72 -14.70
CA ARG A 219 -0.47 -11.48 -14.52
C ARG A 219 0.43 -11.16 -15.71
N ASP A 220 1.12 -12.16 -16.25
CA ASP A 220 2.05 -11.96 -17.37
C ASP A 220 1.30 -11.52 -18.64
N GLN A 221 0.09 -12.04 -18.85
CA GLN A 221 -0.75 -11.65 -19.97
C GLN A 221 -1.33 -10.24 -19.77
N LEU A 222 -1.74 -9.91 -18.54
CA LEU A 222 -2.14 -8.56 -18.16
C LEU A 222 -1.02 -7.54 -18.45
N HIS A 223 0.19 -7.80 -17.96
CA HIS A 223 1.34 -6.92 -18.16
C HIS A 223 1.66 -6.77 -19.65
N LYS A 224 1.61 -7.86 -20.44
CA LYS A 224 1.79 -7.78 -21.90
C LYS A 224 0.77 -6.89 -22.58
N LEU A 225 -0.51 -6.97 -22.20
CA LEU A 225 -1.56 -6.13 -22.77
C LEU A 225 -1.35 -4.65 -22.42
N LEU A 226 -1.05 -4.35 -21.16
CA LEU A 226 -0.79 -2.97 -20.70
C LEU A 226 0.47 -2.40 -21.33
N CYS A 227 1.56 -3.18 -21.38
CA CYS A 227 2.81 -2.79 -22.04
C CYS A 227 2.59 -2.48 -23.53
N GLY A 228 1.84 -3.33 -24.23
CA GLY A 228 1.51 -3.14 -25.65
C GLY A 228 0.67 -1.88 -25.89
N ALA A 229 -0.35 -1.64 -25.05
CA ALA A 229 -1.22 -0.46 -25.18
C ALA A 229 -0.52 0.85 -24.84
N PHE A 230 0.38 0.83 -23.85
CA PHE A 230 1.04 2.05 -23.35
C PHE A 230 2.47 2.25 -23.84
N GLY A 231 3.01 1.36 -24.68
CA GLY A 231 4.39 1.43 -25.15
C GLY A 231 5.42 1.35 -24.02
N LYS A 232 5.12 0.55 -22.97
CA LYS A 232 5.99 0.37 -21.80
C LYS A 232 6.72 -0.96 -21.88
N GLU A 233 7.92 -1.01 -21.31
CA GLU A 233 8.64 -2.26 -21.12
C GLU A 233 8.04 -3.06 -19.96
N ASN A 234 7.76 -2.37 -18.86
CA ASN A 234 7.29 -2.97 -17.61
C ASN A 234 6.17 -2.15 -16.96
N ILE A 235 5.32 -2.84 -16.21
CA ILE A 235 4.30 -2.27 -15.32
C ILE A 235 4.74 -2.56 -13.89
N ALA A 236 4.80 -1.51 -13.05
CA ALA A 236 5.09 -1.68 -11.62
C ALA A 236 3.89 -2.30 -10.92
N GLY A 237 4.13 -3.05 -9.86
CA GLY A 237 3.07 -3.53 -8.99
C GLY A 237 3.06 -2.74 -7.69
N GLU A 238 1.89 -2.36 -7.23
CA GLU A 238 1.65 -1.99 -5.85
C GLU A 238 1.16 -3.25 -5.13
N TYR A 239 2.00 -3.76 -4.23
CA TYR A 239 1.62 -4.85 -3.33
C TYR A 239 1.64 -4.35 -1.90
N GLY A 240 0.43 -4.10 -1.41
CA GLY A 240 0.17 -3.79 -0.03
C GLY A 240 -0.98 -4.63 0.53
N MET A 241 -0.90 -4.90 1.83
CA MET A 241 -2.03 -5.42 2.60
C MET A 241 -2.48 -4.32 3.54
N THR A 242 -3.78 -4.09 3.63
CA THR A 242 -4.38 -3.15 4.60
C THR A 242 -3.85 -3.44 6.01
N GLU A 243 -3.69 -4.73 6.34
CA GLU A 243 -3.21 -5.27 7.62
C GLU A 243 -1.74 -4.90 7.94
N CYS A 244 -0.91 -4.63 6.92
CA CYS A 244 0.51 -4.34 7.12
C CYS A 244 0.85 -2.85 7.11
N CYS A 245 -0.13 -1.95 6.86
CA CYS A 245 0.11 -0.51 6.63
C CYS A 245 1.22 -0.22 5.61
N ARG A 246 1.56 -1.19 4.78
CA ARG A 246 2.67 -1.15 3.84
C ARG A 246 2.05 -1.34 2.47
N ASN A 247 2.01 -0.26 1.71
CA ASN A 247 1.86 -0.34 0.26
C ASN A 247 3.27 -0.16 -0.27
N ALA A 248 3.91 -1.26 -0.66
CA ALA A 248 5.19 -1.15 -1.34
C ALA A 248 4.92 -0.57 -2.73
N ILE A 249 4.98 0.75 -2.84
CA ILE A 249 5.12 1.42 -4.13
C ILE A 249 6.56 1.12 -4.54
N GLN A 250 6.77 0.06 -5.31
CA GLN A 250 8.10 -0.40 -5.68
C GLN A 250 8.49 0.12 -7.06
N LYS A 251 9.72 0.64 -7.20
CA LYS A 251 10.32 0.95 -8.50
C LYS A 251 10.72 -0.36 -9.17
N GLY A 252 9.97 -0.78 -10.19
CA GLY A 252 10.36 -1.89 -11.05
C GLY A 252 9.94 -3.29 -10.58
N THR A 253 10.49 -4.31 -11.24
CA THR A 253 10.04 -5.71 -11.24
C THR A 253 10.62 -6.59 -10.14
N ASP A 254 11.34 -6.03 -9.16
CA ASP A 254 11.98 -6.87 -8.14
C ASP A 254 10.93 -7.51 -7.24
N ASP A 255 10.62 -8.77 -7.52
CA ASP A 255 9.64 -9.63 -6.85
C ASP A 255 10.08 -10.02 -5.41
N THR A 256 10.95 -9.21 -4.78
CA THR A 256 11.60 -9.48 -3.48
C THR A 256 10.62 -9.56 -2.30
N CYS A 257 9.36 -9.18 -2.50
CA CYS A 257 8.30 -9.35 -1.49
C CYS A 257 7.66 -10.75 -1.48
N ARG A 258 8.07 -11.69 -2.35
CA ARG A 258 7.51 -13.06 -2.37
C ARG A 258 8.13 -14.03 -1.39
N HIS A 259 9.25 -13.69 -0.74
CA HIS A 259 9.90 -14.60 0.19
C HIS A 259 10.28 -13.90 1.50
N PRO A 260 9.88 -14.44 2.66
CA PRO A 260 10.71 -14.29 3.84
C PRO A 260 11.98 -15.10 3.56
N GLY A 261 13.03 -14.40 3.11
CA GLY A 261 14.40 -14.89 3.23
C GLY A 261 14.89 -14.63 4.65
#